data_AF-A0A8S3EZR2-F1
#
_entry.id   AF-A0A8S3EZR2-F1
#
_cell.length_a   1.000
_cell.length_b   1.000
_cell.length_c   1.000
_cell.angle_alpha   90.00
_cell.angle_beta   90.00
_cell.angle_gamma   90.00
#
_symmetry.space_group_name_H-M   'P 1'
#
loop_
_entity.id
_entity.type
_entity.pdbx_description
1 polymer ?
#
loop_
_entity_poly.entity_id
_entity_poly.type
_entity_poly.pdbx_seq_one_letter_code
_entity_poly.pdbx_strand_id
1 'polypeptide(L)'
;MYYYRFRNNKIQEHIEICRAILEICLAIRRPINLNVLYSCVNVDEELHIEWPIFLQCVSYLSAFLTQYPNATYATVHGSIRHWLLTNKNQYFACNIKKGHSRLALYLSHSLSNSLHGPEAIECIRHLSLSDLFSNNIIQLCHTIKHLIDDPSRLLASLRNAFYPELDISELLLMTSANPDSIVNSIHMPLLCVASRNGYISFVELLLKYHANVNIITRDDDNKTSLMLAAEYGHEQVVKLLINYNAN
;
A
#
# COMPACT_ATOMS: atom_id res chain seq x y z
N MET A 1 6.71 26.10 39.59
CA MET A 1 5.64 25.49 38.76
C MET A 1 5.88 25.61 37.26
N TYR A 2 6.31 26.76 36.73
CA TYR A 2 6.59 26.91 35.28
C TYR A 2 7.70 25.98 34.75
N TYR A 3 8.81 25.80 35.48
CA TYR A 3 9.89 24.88 35.09
C TYR A 3 9.47 23.41 35.02
N TYR A 4 8.55 22.98 35.90
CA TYR A 4 8.01 21.61 35.90
C TYR A 4 7.04 21.36 34.75
N ARG A 5 6.20 22.36 34.41
CA ARG A 5 5.35 22.31 33.21
C ARG A 5 6.16 22.29 31.92
N PHE A 6 7.22 23.10 31.82
CA PHE A 6 8.09 23.13 30.64
C PHE A 6 8.86 21.81 30.43
N ARG A 7 9.33 21.19 31.53
CA ARG A 7 10.04 19.90 31.47
C ARG A 7 9.10 18.74 31.11
N ASN A 8 7.87 18.77 31.61
CA ASN A 8 6.84 17.79 31.24
C ASN A 8 6.41 17.93 29.77
N ASN A 9 6.33 19.16 29.24
CA ASN A 9 6.01 19.38 27.82
C ASN A 9 7.10 18.81 26.90
N LYS A 10 8.38 19.04 27.20
CA LYS A 10 9.48 18.46 26.40
C LYS A 10 9.50 16.94 26.44
N ILE A 11 9.23 16.33 27.60
CA ILE A 11 9.15 14.86 27.72
C ILE A 11 7.99 14.33 26.89
N GLN A 12 6.85 15.02 26.92
CA GLN A 12 5.67 14.66 26.13
C GLN A 12 5.94 14.75 24.63
N GLU A 13 6.60 15.81 24.16
CA GLU A 13 7.04 15.98 22.77
C GLU A 13 7.94 14.83 22.33
N HIS A 14 8.97 14.47 23.12
CA HIS A 14 9.84 13.34 22.81
C HIS A 14 9.09 11.99 22.73
N ILE A 15 8.09 11.77 23.59
CA ILE A 15 7.25 10.57 23.56
C ILE A 15 6.43 10.53 22.28
N GLU A 16 5.87 11.67 21.85
CA GLU A 16 5.08 11.76 20.62
C GLU A 16 5.96 11.51 19.38
N ILE A 17 7.18 12.03 19.35
CA ILE A 17 8.16 11.75 18.29
C ILE A 17 8.50 10.26 18.25
N CYS A 18 8.81 9.67 19.41
CA CYS A 18 9.11 8.24 19.50
C CYS A 18 7.93 7.39 19.02
N ARG A 19 6.70 7.79 19.38
CA ARG A 19 5.47 7.13 18.92
C ARG A 19 5.31 7.25 17.41
N ALA A 20 5.50 8.43 16.82
CA ALA A 20 5.39 8.63 15.38
C ALA A 20 6.40 7.75 14.61
N ILE A 21 7.65 7.66 15.10
CA ILE A 21 8.67 6.77 14.55
C ILE A 21 8.20 5.31 14.61
N LEU A 22 7.71 4.85 15.78
CA LEU A 22 7.21 3.48 15.94
C LEU A 22 6.01 3.20 15.03
N GLU A 23 5.05 4.10 14.93
CA GLU A 23 3.87 3.97 14.06
C GLU A 23 4.27 3.79 12.59
N ILE A 24 5.23 4.58 12.10
CA ILE A 24 5.76 4.45 10.74
C ILE A 24 6.48 3.10 10.58
N CYS A 25 7.38 2.76 11.52
CA CYS A 25 8.10 1.49 11.49
C CYS A 25 7.17 0.26 11.59
N LEU A 26 5.99 0.41 12.18
CA LEU A 26 4.95 -0.61 12.18
C LEU A 26 4.17 -0.65 10.85
N ALA A 27 4.02 0.45 10.12
CA ALA A 27 3.30 0.49 8.85
C ALA A 27 4.13 0.04 7.63
N ILE A 28 5.47 0.13 7.71
CA ILE A 28 6.37 -0.24 6.60
C ILE A 28 6.45 -1.76 6.36
N ARG A 29 6.56 -2.14 5.09
CA ARG A 29 6.83 -3.54 4.65
C ARG A 29 8.31 -3.81 4.39
N ARG A 30 9.10 -2.76 4.20
CA ARG A 30 10.53 -2.82 3.87
C ARG A 30 11.30 -1.90 4.81
N PRO A 31 12.54 -2.26 5.17
CA PRO A 31 13.39 -1.40 5.98
C PRO A 31 13.52 0.01 5.36
N ILE A 32 13.37 1.05 6.18
CA ILE A 32 13.34 2.45 5.74
C ILE A 32 14.64 3.18 6.08
N ASN A 33 15.08 4.10 5.21
CA ASN A 33 16.24 4.97 5.48
C ASN A 33 15.90 6.04 6.53
N LEU A 34 16.88 6.45 7.35
CA LEU A 34 16.68 7.51 8.35
C LEU A 34 16.19 8.83 7.76
N ASN A 35 16.71 9.23 6.60
CA ASN A 35 16.31 10.48 5.94
C ASN A 35 14.83 10.43 5.55
N VAL A 36 14.39 9.30 4.98
CA VAL A 36 12.99 9.09 4.59
C VAL A 36 12.10 9.04 5.83
N LEU A 37 12.52 8.32 6.87
CA LEU A 37 11.81 8.24 8.15
C LEU A 37 11.64 9.63 8.79
N TYR A 38 12.70 10.44 8.82
CA TYR A 38 12.65 11.82 9.30
C TYR A 38 11.69 12.67 8.48
N SER A 39 11.77 12.60 7.15
CA SER A 39 10.84 13.31 6.28
C SER A 39 9.40 12.89 6.54
N CYS A 40 9.13 11.60 6.73
CA CYS A 40 7.78 11.08 7.04
C CYS A 40 7.24 11.60 8.37
N VAL A 41 8.08 11.73 9.40
CA VAL A 41 7.66 12.27 10.70
C VAL A 41 7.32 13.76 10.57
N ASN A 42 8.10 14.51 9.79
CA ASN A 42 7.93 15.96 9.60
C ASN A 42 6.90 16.35 8.52
N VAL A 43 6.11 15.41 7.99
CA VAL A 43 5.02 15.76 7.04
C VAL A 43 3.83 16.40 7.75
N ASP A 44 3.57 16.00 9.01
CA ASP A 44 2.52 16.62 9.81
C ASP A 44 2.99 18.02 10.26
N GLU A 45 2.31 19.09 9.82
CA GLU A 45 2.64 20.49 10.19
C GLU A 45 2.64 20.74 11.71
N GLU A 46 1.98 19.86 12.48
CA GLU A 46 1.90 19.94 13.94
C GLU A 46 3.22 19.60 14.64
N LEU A 47 4.12 18.85 13.98
CA LEU A 47 5.35 18.30 14.57
C LEU A 47 6.56 18.66 13.71
N HIS A 48 7.02 19.91 13.77
CA HIS A 48 8.31 20.29 13.18
C HIS A 48 9.47 19.94 14.13
N ILE A 49 10.23 18.90 13.76
CA ILE A 49 11.31 18.36 14.59
C ILE A 49 12.65 18.59 13.91
N GLU A 50 13.61 19.11 14.67
CA GLU A 50 14.99 19.24 14.22
C GLU A 50 15.72 17.88 14.18
N TRP A 51 16.60 17.71 13.19
CA TRP A 51 17.38 16.49 12.98
C TRP A 51 18.09 15.92 14.24
N PRO A 52 18.74 16.72 15.11
CA PRO A 52 19.41 16.19 16.29
C PRO A 52 18.45 15.55 17.30
N ILE A 53 17.27 16.14 17.48
CA ILE A 53 16.22 15.64 18.38
C ILE A 53 15.68 14.31 17.85
N PHE A 54 15.48 14.24 16.53
CA PHE A 54 15.07 13.00 15.87
C PHE A 54 16.07 11.86 16.10
N LEU A 55 17.37 12.09 15.88
CA LEU A 55 18.39 11.06 16.10
C LEU A 55 18.46 10.60 17.56
N GLN A 56 18.30 11.53 18.51
CA GLN A 56 18.21 11.19 19.92
C GLN A 56 17.01 10.26 20.21
N CYS A 57 15.85 10.54 19.63
CA CYS A 57 14.67 9.68 19.76
C CYS A 57 14.89 8.30 19.14
N VAL A 58 15.52 8.23 17.95
CA VAL A 58 15.88 6.95 17.31
C VAL A 58 16.81 6.13 18.20
N SER A 59 17.77 6.77 18.89
CA SER A 59 18.67 6.08 19.83
C SER A 59 17.92 5.43 21.00
N TYR A 60 16.88 6.08 21.52
CA TYR A 60 16.03 5.53 22.58
C TYR A 60 15.22 4.31 22.10
N LEU A 61 14.91 4.27 20.81
CA LEU A 61 14.15 3.20 20.18
C LEU A 61 15.02 2.05 19.65
N SER A 62 16.33 2.08 19.86
CA SER A 62 17.26 1.02 19.41
C SER A 62 16.87 -0.38 19.91
N ALA A 63 16.22 -0.50 21.07
CA ALA A 63 15.70 -1.77 21.57
C ALA A 63 14.50 -2.32 20.77
N PHE A 64 13.77 -1.45 20.06
CA PHE A 64 12.57 -1.78 19.28
C PHE A 64 12.82 -1.83 17.77
N LEU A 65 13.95 -1.26 17.32
CA LEU A 65 14.32 -1.14 15.91
C LEU A 65 15.56 -1.98 15.59
N THR A 66 15.48 -2.79 14.55
CA THR A 66 16.64 -3.50 13.98
C THR A 66 17.24 -2.65 12.88
N GLN A 67 18.54 -2.38 13.01
CA GLN A 67 19.34 -1.75 11.97
C GLN A 67 19.90 -2.82 11.03
N TYR A 68 19.64 -2.65 9.74
CA TYR A 68 20.20 -3.48 8.67
C TYR A 68 21.50 -2.85 8.11
N PRO A 69 22.32 -3.62 7.38
CA PRO A 69 23.63 -3.19 6.89
C PRO A 69 23.62 -1.89 6.07
N ASN A 70 22.49 -1.56 5.44
CA ASN A 70 22.33 -0.37 4.59
C ASN A 70 21.84 0.87 5.36
N ALA A 71 21.98 0.90 6.70
CA ALA A 71 21.42 1.93 7.57
C ALA A 71 19.88 2.07 7.45
N THR A 72 19.21 0.97 7.10
CA THR A 72 17.76 0.88 7.08
C THR A 72 17.23 0.29 8.37
N TYR A 73 16.03 0.72 8.78
CA TYR A 73 15.43 0.34 10.06
C TYR A 73 14.10 -0.39 9.84
N ALA A 74 13.86 -1.46 10.60
CA ALA A 74 12.55 -2.12 10.71
C ALA A 74 12.29 -2.58 12.15
N THR A 75 11.05 -2.97 12.45
CA THR A 75 10.70 -3.48 13.80
C THR A 75 11.32 -4.85 14.06
N VAL A 76 11.80 -5.08 15.29
CA VAL A 76 12.70 -6.20 15.63
C VAL A 76 12.04 -7.57 15.56
N HIS A 77 10.80 -7.72 16.01
CA HIS A 77 10.15 -9.03 16.09
C HIS A 77 8.63 -8.93 16.13
N GLY A 78 7.93 -9.94 15.59
CA GLY A 78 6.47 -10.00 15.53
C GLY A 78 5.78 -9.91 16.91
N SER A 79 6.43 -10.40 17.97
CA SER A 79 5.93 -10.28 19.35
C SER A 79 5.96 -8.84 19.87
N ILE A 80 7.01 -8.08 19.58
CA ILE A 80 7.13 -6.66 19.94
C ILE A 80 6.10 -5.85 19.15
N ARG A 81 5.96 -6.16 17.85
CA ARG A 81 4.92 -5.58 17.00
C ARG A 81 3.53 -5.80 17.61
N HIS A 82 3.18 -7.03 17.97
CA HIS A 82 1.89 -7.33 18.59
C HIS A 82 1.71 -6.57 19.89
N TRP A 83 2.72 -6.56 20.77
CA TRP A 83 2.67 -5.84 22.04
C TRP A 83 2.43 -4.33 21.84
N LEU A 84 3.12 -3.67 20.91
CA LEU A 84 2.93 -2.24 20.64
C LEU A 84 1.51 -1.90 20.17
N LEU A 85 0.78 -2.87 19.61
CA LEU A 85 -0.59 -2.69 19.10
C LEU A 85 -1.65 -3.02 20.12
N THR A 86 -1.42 -4.03 20.96
CA THR A 86 -2.40 -4.48 21.95
C THR A 86 -2.25 -3.77 23.30
N ASN A 87 -1.11 -3.10 23.52
CA ASN A 87 -0.85 -2.45 24.79
C ASN A 87 -1.75 -1.23 25.00
N LYS A 88 -2.39 -1.18 26.17
CA LYS A 88 -3.27 -0.07 26.59
C LYS A 88 -2.51 1.05 27.30
N ASN A 89 -1.19 0.94 27.48
CA ASN A 89 -0.38 2.01 28.05
C ASN A 89 -0.37 3.23 27.14
N GLN A 90 -0.77 4.38 27.70
CA GLN A 90 -0.88 5.66 26.98
C GLN A 90 0.42 6.13 26.32
N TYR A 91 1.58 5.66 26.77
CA TYR A 91 2.89 6.08 26.26
C TYR A 91 3.29 5.36 24.97
N PHE A 92 3.03 4.05 24.87
CA PHE A 92 3.49 3.19 23.78
C PHE A 92 2.37 2.62 22.91
N ALA A 93 1.10 2.92 23.21
CA ALA A 93 -0.02 2.57 22.34
C ALA A 93 0.16 3.24 20.98
N CYS A 94 0.51 2.44 19.97
CA CYS A 94 0.76 2.92 18.61
C CYS A 94 -0.48 2.70 17.75
N ASN A 95 -0.89 3.72 16.99
CA ASN A 95 -1.91 3.55 15.96
C ASN A 95 -1.23 3.35 14.60
N ILE A 96 -1.27 2.11 14.09
CA ILE A 96 -0.73 1.79 12.76
C ILE A 96 -1.31 2.68 11.66
N LYS A 97 -2.60 3.02 11.75
CA LYS A 97 -3.27 3.81 10.72
C LYS A 97 -2.69 5.22 10.60
N LYS A 98 -2.24 5.83 11.70
CA LYS A 98 -1.50 7.10 11.67
C LYS A 98 -0.15 6.96 10.98
N GLY A 99 0.54 5.84 11.19
CA GLY A 99 1.75 5.49 10.45
C GLY A 99 1.49 5.39 8.94
N HIS A 100 0.39 4.76 8.54
CA HIS A 100 -0.04 4.73 7.13
C HIS A 100 -0.36 6.12 6.58
N SER A 101 -1.05 6.99 7.34
CA SER A 101 -1.33 8.37 6.95
C SER A 101 -0.04 9.15 6.64
N ARG A 102 0.96 9.10 7.52
CA ARG A 102 2.24 9.81 7.31
C ARG A 102 3.00 9.32 6.10
N LEU A 103 3.05 8.00 5.91
CA LEU A 103 3.68 7.41 4.73
C LEU A 103 2.94 7.79 3.44
N ALA A 104 1.61 7.80 3.47
CA ALA A 104 0.80 8.23 2.33
C ALA A 104 1.07 9.69 1.96
N LEU A 105 1.05 10.59 2.94
CA LEU A 105 1.32 12.02 2.73
C LEU A 105 2.76 12.25 2.24
N TYR A 106 3.74 11.56 2.83
CA TYR A 106 5.12 11.63 2.37
C TYR A 106 5.26 11.20 0.91
N LEU A 107 4.67 10.06 0.53
CA LEU A 107 4.71 9.58 -0.85
C LEU A 107 3.99 10.56 -1.79
N SER A 108 2.84 11.13 -1.39
CA SER A 108 2.16 12.13 -2.22
C SER A 108 2.95 13.43 -2.39
N HIS A 109 3.69 13.88 -1.38
CA HIS A 109 4.46 15.13 -1.44
C HIS A 109 5.83 14.98 -2.11
N SER A 110 6.52 13.86 -1.87
CA SER A 110 7.84 13.60 -2.46
C SER A 110 7.78 13.35 -3.96
N LEU A 111 6.62 12.96 -4.48
CA LEU A 111 6.37 12.66 -5.88
C LEU A 111 5.56 13.80 -6.50
N SER A 112 6.17 14.99 -6.59
CA SER A 112 5.58 16.21 -7.16
C SER A 112 5.22 16.09 -8.65
N ASN A 113 5.73 15.04 -9.31
CA ASN A 113 5.33 14.61 -10.64
C ASN A 113 4.61 13.27 -10.46
N SER A 114 3.41 13.18 -11.01
CA SER A 114 2.50 12.03 -11.01
C SER A 114 3.10 10.67 -10.63
N LEU A 115 2.40 9.97 -9.73
CA LEU A 115 2.85 8.68 -9.22
C LEU A 115 2.96 7.67 -10.37
N HIS A 116 4.13 7.07 -10.53
CA HIS A 116 4.40 6.04 -11.54
C HIS A 116 4.85 4.74 -10.86
N GLY A 117 4.42 3.60 -11.42
CA GLY A 117 5.00 2.29 -11.09
C GLY A 117 4.70 1.78 -9.68
N PRO A 118 5.67 1.12 -9.00
CA PRO A 118 5.44 0.45 -7.74
C PRO A 118 5.16 1.42 -6.58
N GLU A 119 5.76 2.60 -6.56
CA GLU A 119 5.56 3.62 -5.52
C GLU A 119 4.10 4.08 -5.46
N ALA A 120 3.43 4.19 -6.62
CA ALA A 120 2.02 4.55 -6.70
C ALA A 120 1.13 3.52 -5.98
N ILE A 121 1.39 2.24 -6.20
CA ILE A 121 0.67 1.13 -5.55
C ILE A 121 0.92 1.16 -4.05
N GLU A 122 2.15 1.45 -3.61
CA GLU A 122 2.45 1.58 -2.18
C GLU A 122 1.71 2.77 -1.56
N CYS A 123 1.65 3.90 -2.26
CA CYS A 123 0.90 5.08 -1.83
C CYS A 123 -0.59 4.78 -1.69
N ILE A 124 -1.23 4.20 -2.71
CA ILE A 124 -2.65 3.80 -2.69
C ILE A 124 -2.94 2.89 -1.50
N ARG A 125 -2.07 1.91 -1.25
CA ARG A 125 -2.19 1.00 -0.11
C ARG A 125 -2.07 1.72 1.23
N HIS A 126 -1.16 2.68 1.35
CA HIS A 126 -1.06 3.48 2.57
C HIS A 126 -2.30 4.36 2.74
N LEU A 127 -2.83 4.94 1.66
CA LEU A 127 -4.07 5.72 1.69
C LEU A 127 -5.27 4.84 2.11
N SER A 128 -5.40 3.62 1.60
CA SER A 128 -6.52 2.71 1.93
C SER A 128 -6.50 2.24 3.39
N LEU A 129 -5.32 2.09 3.99
CA LEU A 129 -5.14 1.68 5.39
C LEU A 129 -5.07 2.85 6.37
N SER A 130 -5.03 4.09 5.87
CA SER A 130 -4.93 5.29 6.69
C SER A 130 -6.26 5.65 7.36
N ASP A 131 -6.19 6.44 8.44
CA ASP A 131 -7.39 7.03 9.04
C ASP A 131 -7.95 8.21 8.22
N LEU A 132 -7.20 8.72 7.23
CA LEU A 132 -7.53 9.93 6.45
C LEU A 132 -8.89 9.80 5.73
N PHE A 133 -9.22 8.61 5.24
CA PHE A 133 -10.41 8.36 4.43
C PHE A 133 -11.33 7.29 5.03
N SER A 134 -11.21 7.04 6.35
CA SER A 134 -11.84 5.92 7.05
C SER A 134 -13.35 5.77 6.80
N ASN A 135 -14.06 6.82 6.38
CA ASN A 135 -15.49 6.78 6.02
C ASN A 135 -15.84 7.39 4.65
N ASN A 136 -14.85 7.70 3.80
CA ASN A 136 -15.13 8.41 2.53
C ASN A 136 -14.32 7.85 1.35
N ILE A 137 -14.78 6.70 0.85
CA ILE A 137 -14.20 6.02 -0.32
C ILE A 137 -14.26 6.92 -1.56
N ILE A 138 -15.27 7.77 -1.70
CA ILE A 138 -15.41 8.70 -2.83
C ILE A 138 -14.26 9.71 -2.83
N GLN A 139 -13.98 10.31 -1.67
CA GLN A 139 -12.86 11.24 -1.53
C GLN A 139 -11.52 10.54 -1.78
N LEU A 140 -11.36 9.32 -1.27
CA LEU A 140 -10.18 8.50 -1.54
C LEU A 140 -9.99 8.30 -3.05
N CYS A 141 -11.01 7.84 -3.77
CA CYS A 141 -10.95 7.65 -5.23
C CYS A 141 -10.64 8.97 -5.96
N HIS A 142 -11.21 10.10 -5.54
CA HIS A 142 -10.90 11.41 -6.11
C HIS A 142 -9.43 11.80 -5.91
N THR A 143 -8.89 11.60 -4.70
CA THR A 143 -7.47 11.88 -4.43
C THR A 143 -6.54 10.97 -5.22
N ILE A 144 -6.84 9.67 -5.30
CA ILE A 144 -6.08 8.70 -6.09
C ILE A 144 -6.07 9.13 -7.58
N LYS A 145 -7.22 9.53 -8.12
CA LYS A 145 -7.33 10.01 -9.51
C LYS A 145 -6.50 11.26 -9.78
N HIS A 146 -6.34 12.15 -8.81
CA HIS A 146 -5.48 13.33 -8.95
C HIS A 146 -3.99 12.99 -8.82
N LEU A 147 -3.65 11.95 -8.05
CA LEU A 147 -2.26 11.57 -7.80
C LEU A 147 -1.67 10.69 -8.92
N ILE A 148 -2.50 10.04 -9.72
CA ILE A 148 -2.11 9.01 -10.69
C ILE A 148 -2.53 9.41 -12.10
N ASP A 149 -1.58 9.36 -13.04
CA ASP A 149 -1.85 9.67 -14.45
C ASP A 149 -2.64 8.57 -15.16
N ASP A 150 -2.28 7.30 -14.94
CA ASP A 150 -2.91 6.17 -15.63
C ASP A 150 -3.15 5.00 -14.65
N PRO A 151 -4.36 4.89 -14.08
CA PRO A 151 -4.71 3.81 -13.16
C PRO A 151 -4.79 2.45 -13.88
N SER A 152 -5.03 2.43 -15.20
CA SER A 152 -5.07 1.19 -16.00
C SER A 152 -3.69 0.55 -16.09
N ARG A 153 -2.64 1.36 -16.26
CA ARG A 153 -1.26 0.88 -16.27
C ARG A 153 -0.82 0.31 -14.92
N LEU A 154 -1.31 0.88 -13.81
CA LEU A 154 -1.03 0.34 -12.47
C LEU A 154 -1.78 -0.97 -12.23
N LEU A 155 -3.04 -1.06 -12.67
CA LEU A 155 -3.83 -2.27 -12.58
C LEU A 155 -3.17 -3.43 -13.34
N ALA A 156 -2.65 -3.18 -14.55
CA ALA A 156 -1.90 -4.14 -15.35
C ALA A 156 -0.38 -4.18 -15.05
N SER A 157 0.06 -3.63 -13.93
CA SER A 157 1.47 -3.74 -13.53
C SER A 157 1.84 -5.19 -13.21
N LEU A 158 3.10 -5.55 -13.45
CA LEU A 158 3.63 -6.90 -13.15
C LEU A 158 3.33 -7.34 -11.71
N ARG A 159 3.51 -6.42 -10.76
CA ARG A 159 3.26 -6.71 -9.34
C ARG A 159 1.80 -7.07 -9.11
N ASN A 160 0.86 -6.27 -9.63
CA ASN A 160 -0.56 -6.50 -9.41
C ASN A 160 -1.07 -7.73 -10.18
N ALA A 161 -0.55 -7.98 -11.39
CA ALA A 161 -0.94 -9.11 -12.21
C ALA A 161 -0.56 -10.47 -11.58
N PHE A 162 0.61 -10.56 -10.92
CA PHE A 162 1.09 -11.80 -10.29
C PHE A 162 0.79 -11.89 -8.79
N TYR A 163 0.64 -10.78 -8.09
CA TYR A 163 0.32 -10.72 -6.66
C TYR A 163 -0.80 -9.69 -6.43
N PRO A 164 -2.04 -9.97 -6.87
CA PRO A 164 -3.14 -9.01 -6.80
C PRO A 164 -3.54 -8.74 -5.35
N GLU A 165 -3.43 -7.48 -4.95
CA GLU A 165 -4.07 -6.98 -3.73
C GLU A 165 -5.49 -6.53 -4.13
N LEU A 166 -6.52 -7.33 -3.78
CA LEU A 166 -7.90 -7.13 -4.24
C LEU A 166 -8.43 -5.73 -3.91
N ASP A 167 -8.18 -5.25 -2.69
CA ASP A 167 -8.60 -3.92 -2.23
C ASP A 167 -8.01 -2.80 -3.11
N ILE A 168 -6.72 -2.92 -3.48
CA ILE A 168 -6.05 -1.94 -4.35
C ILE A 168 -6.63 -2.02 -5.76
N SER A 169 -6.82 -3.23 -6.26
CA SER A 169 -7.38 -3.44 -7.60
C SER A 169 -8.80 -2.90 -7.71
N GLU A 170 -9.62 -3.09 -6.68
CA GLU A 170 -10.98 -2.54 -6.62
C GLU A 170 -10.94 -1.00 -6.60
N LEU A 171 -10.06 -0.40 -5.79
CA LEU A 171 -9.87 1.05 -5.79
C LEU A 171 -9.43 1.58 -7.17
N LEU A 172 -8.49 0.92 -7.84
CA LEU A 172 -8.06 1.31 -9.18
C LEU A 172 -9.21 1.25 -10.19
N LEU A 173 -10.01 0.18 -10.16
CA LEU A 173 -11.19 0.02 -11.02
C LEU A 173 -12.26 1.09 -10.72
N MET A 174 -12.49 1.44 -9.44
CA MET A 174 -13.36 2.55 -9.04
C MET A 174 -12.86 3.90 -9.57
N THR A 175 -11.54 4.07 -9.73
CA THR A 175 -10.94 5.28 -10.32
C THR A 175 -10.92 5.30 -11.85
N SER A 176 -11.79 4.51 -12.50
CA SER A 176 -11.90 4.38 -13.96
C SER A 176 -10.69 3.71 -14.66
N ALA A 177 -9.99 2.80 -13.96
CA ALA A 177 -9.04 1.92 -14.64
C ALA A 177 -9.76 1.00 -15.63
N ASN A 178 -9.13 0.76 -16.79
CA ASN A 178 -9.65 -0.19 -17.76
C ASN A 178 -9.38 -1.64 -17.29
N PRO A 179 -10.42 -2.46 -17.04
CA PRO A 179 -10.25 -3.86 -16.66
C PRO A 179 -9.66 -4.72 -17.80
N ASP A 180 -9.78 -4.27 -19.05
CA ASP A 180 -9.26 -4.94 -20.25
C ASP A 180 -7.79 -4.56 -20.54
N SER A 181 -7.11 -3.98 -19.55
CA SER A 181 -5.72 -3.58 -19.66
C SER A 181 -4.79 -4.78 -19.93
N ILE A 182 -3.72 -4.52 -20.68
CA ILE A 182 -2.74 -5.52 -21.09
C ILE A 182 -1.50 -5.37 -20.21
N VAL A 183 -0.97 -6.49 -19.71
CA VAL A 183 0.29 -6.50 -18.99
C VAL A 183 1.43 -6.36 -19.99
N ASN A 184 1.95 -5.15 -20.11
CA ASN A 184 2.90 -4.75 -21.17
C ASN A 184 4.15 -5.63 -21.30
N SER A 185 4.63 -6.24 -20.22
CA SER A 185 5.85 -7.06 -20.25
C SER A 185 5.66 -8.44 -20.88
N ILE A 186 4.43 -8.96 -20.89
CA ILE A 186 4.07 -10.28 -21.40
C ILE A 186 2.98 -10.20 -22.49
N HIS A 187 2.59 -8.99 -22.88
CA HIS A 187 1.57 -8.69 -23.89
C HIS A 187 0.26 -9.49 -23.75
N MET A 188 -0.14 -9.76 -22.51
CA MET A 188 -1.31 -10.58 -22.20
C MET A 188 -2.39 -9.75 -21.49
N PRO A 189 -3.69 -9.89 -21.85
CA PRO A 189 -4.78 -9.24 -21.13
C PRO A 189 -4.79 -9.63 -19.65
N LEU A 190 -5.11 -8.70 -18.76
CA LEU A 190 -5.08 -8.92 -17.32
C LEU A 190 -5.99 -10.09 -16.89
N LEU A 191 -7.19 -10.20 -17.48
CA LEU A 191 -8.12 -11.30 -17.24
C LEU A 191 -7.52 -12.66 -17.64
N CYS A 192 -6.74 -12.71 -18.73
CA CYS A 192 -6.04 -13.93 -19.16
C CYS A 192 -4.95 -14.33 -18.16
N VAL A 193 -4.20 -13.36 -17.60
CA VAL A 193 -3.20 -13.63 -16.54
C VAL A 193 -3.86 -14.18 -15.29
N ALA A 194 -4.94 -13.53 -14.84
CA ALA A 194 -5.69 -13.96 -13.67
C ALA A 194 -6.28 -15.37 -13.86
N SER A 195 -6.77 -15.66 -15.07
CA SER A 195 -7.38 -16.95 -15.41
C SER A 195 -6.35 -18.07 -15.51
N ARG A 196 -5.19 -17.82 -16.13
CA ARG A 196 -4.06 -18.75 -16.22
C ARG A 196 -3.49 -19.13 -14.86
N ASN A 197 -3.49 -18.21 -13.90
CA ASN A 197 -2.97 -18.45 -12.55
C ASN A 197 -4.05 -18.94 -11.56
N GLY A 198 -5.32 -19.02 -11.98
CA GLY A 198 -6.41 -19.48 -11.13
C GLY A 198 -6.83 -18.48 -10.04
N TYR A 199 -6.61 -17.18 -10.26
CA TYR A 199 -6.94 -16.14 -9.28
C TYR A 199 -8.44 -15.82 -9.27
N ILE A 200 -9.25 -16.74 -8.74
CA ILE A 200 -10.72 -16.70 -8.77
C ILE A 200 -11.29 -15.35 -8.31
N SER A 201 -10.90 -14.87 -7.13
CA SER A 201 -11.41 -13.60 -6.59
C SER A 201 -10.99 -12.39 -7.43
N PHE A 202 -9.83 -12.47 -8.08
CA PHE A 202 -9.36 -11.39 -8.96
C PHE A 202 -10.07 -11.42 -10.31
N VAL A 203 -10.34 -12.60 -10.86
CA VAL A 203 -11.19 -12.79 -12.05
C VAL A 203 -12.60 -12.26 -11.76
N GLU A 204 -13.20 -12.65 -10.64
CA GLU A 204 -14.52 -12.17 -10.22
C GLU A 204 -14.56 -10.64 -10.12
N LEU A 205 -13.54 -10.04 -9.50
CA LEU A 205 -13.41 -8.59 -9.41
C LEU A 205 -13.36 -7.94 -10.80
N LEU A 206 -12.51 -8.43 -11.71
CA LEU A 206 -12.41 -7.86 -13.07
C LEU A 206 -13.74 -7.96 -13.82
N LEU A 207 -14.46 -9.08 -13.70
CA LEU A 207 -15.76 -9.27 -14.35
C LEU A 207 -16.88 -8.42 -13.75
N LYS A 208 -16.85 -8.20 -12.43
CA LYS A 208 -17.75 -7.25 -11.74
C LYS A 208 -17.62 -5.84 -12.33
N TYR A 209 -16.43 -5.48 -12.81
CA TYR A 209 -16.15 -4.22 -13.50
C TYR A 209 -16.22 -4.31 -15.03
N HIS A 210 -16.93 -5.32 -15.57
CA HIS A 210 -17.21 -5.48 -16.99
C HIS A 210 -15.98 -5.77 -17.87
N ALA A 211 -14.99 -6.50 -17.36
CA ALA A 211 -13.92 -7.04 -18.19
C ALA A 211 -14.49 -7.91 -19.34
N ASN A 212 -13.95 -7.74 -20.54
CA ASN A 212 -14.30 -8.53 -21.70
C ASN A 212 -13.66 -9.92 -21.63
N VAL A 213 -14.50 -10.93 -21.46
CA VAL A 213 -14.12 -12.35 -21.34
C VAL A 213 -13.46 -12.94 -22.59
N ASN A 214 -13.72 -12.36 -23.76
CA ASN A 214 -13.35 -12.92 -25.07
C ASN A 214 -12.11 -12.26 -25.69
N ILE A 215 -11.35 -11.48 -24.92
CA ILE A 215 -10.08 -10.94 -25.40
C ILE A 215 -9.08 -12.10 -25.56
N ILE A 216 -8.45 -12.15 -26.73
CA ILE A 216 -7.40 -13.10 -27.07
C ILE A 216 -6.02 -12.57 -26.71
N THR A 217 -5.14 -13.47 -26.28
CA THR A 217 -3.70 -13.18 -26.19
C THR A 217 -3.13 -12.91 -27.58
N ARG A 218 -2.05 -12.14 -27.69
CA ARG A 218 -1.37 -11.95 -28.99
C ARG A 218 -0.22 -12.91 -29.20
N ASP A 219 0.50 -13.20 -28.13
CA ASP A 219 1.75 -13.97 -28.19
C ASP A 219 1.60 -15.42 -27.68
N ASP A 220 0.43 -15.80 -27.16
CA ASP A 220 0.15 -17.12 -26.56
C ASP A 220 -0.97 -17.82 -27.34
N ASP A 221 -0.74 -18.05 -28.63
CA ASP A 221 -1.61 -18.79 -29.56
C ASP A 221 -3.05 -18.26 -29.70
N ASN A 222 -3.27 -16.96 -29.52
CA ASN A 222 -4.62 -16.37 -29.55
C ASN A 222 -5.61 -17.01 -28.57
N LYS A 223 -5.13 -17.51 -27.44
CA LYS A 223 -5.96 -18.14 -26.40
C LYS A 223 -6.85 -17.10 -25.70
N THR A 224 -8.06 -17.51 -25.35
CA THR A 224 -8.97 -16.73 -24.49
C THR A 224 -8.71 -17.01 -23.01
N SER A 225 -9.30 -16.19 -22.14
CA SER A 225 -9.29 -16.42 -20.68
C SER A 225 -9.83 -17.81 -20.30
N LEU A 226 -10.87 -18.28 -20.99
CA LEU A 226 -11.49 -19.59 -20.80
C LEU A 226 -10.54 -20.73 -21.19
N MET A 227 -9.88 -20.62 -22.35
CA MET A 227 -8.90 -21.61 -22.83
C MET A 227 -7.74 -21.75 -21.85
N LEU A 228 -7.21 -20.63 -21.36
CA LEU A 228 -6.13 -20.63 -20.36
C LEU A 228 -6.58 -21.23 -19.02
N ALA A 229 -7.78 -20.89 -18.53
CA ALA A 229 -8.30 -21.48 -17.31
C ALA A 229 -8.47 -23.01 -17.44
N ALA A 230 -8.93 -23.50 -18.60
CA ALA A 230 -9.10 -24.91 -18.88
C ALA A 230 -7.76 -25.66 -19.02
N GLU A 231 -6.81 -25.10 -19.76
CA GLU A 231 -5.46 -25.66 -19.97
C GLU A 231 -4.71 -25.86 -18.66
N TYR A 232 -4.84 -24.92 -17.73
CA TYR A 232 -4.18 -24.97 -16.41
C TYR A 232 -5.03 -25.66 -15.33
N GLY A 233 -6.21 -26.19 -15.67
CA GLY A 233 -7.04 -26.97 -14.76
C GLY A 233 -7.79 -26.16 -13.69
N HIS A 234 -8.02 -24.87 -13.91
CA HIS A 234 -8.72 -23.99 -12.98
C HIS A 234 -10.24 -24.06 -13.13
N GLU A 235 -10.83 -25.20 -12.74
CA GLU A 235 -12.26 -25.50 -12.91
C GLU A 235 -13.21 -24.39 -12.38
N GLN A 236 -12.90 -23.82 -11.22
CA GLN A 236 -13.72 -22.76 -10.63
C GLN A 236 -13.71 -21.48 -11.48
N VAL A 237 -12.55 -21.14 -12.05
CA VAL A 237 -12.43 -20.00 -12.98
C VAL A 237 -13.17 -20.29 -14.28
N VAL A 238 -13.08 -21.51 -14.81
CA VAL A 238 -13.83 -21.93 -16.01
C VAL A 238 -15.33 -21.75 -15.81
N LYS A 239 -15.88 -22.29 -14.70
CA LYS A 239 -17.30 -22.12 -14.35
C LYS A 239 -17.70 -20.66 -14.25
N LEU A 240 -16.85 -19.86 -13.59
CA LEU A 240 -17.07 -18.44 -13.42
C LEU A 240 -17.08 -17.70 -14.76
N LEU A 241 -16.11 -17.94 -15.65
CA LEU A 241 -16.05 -17.34 -16.98
C LEU A 241 -17.25 -17.75 -17.86
N ILE A 242 -17.68 -19.02 -17.83
CA ILE A 242 -18.86 -19.50 -18.56
C ILE A 242 -20.13 -18.78 -18.07
N ASN A 243 -20.27 -18.53 -16.77
CA ASN A 243 -21.41 -17.76 -16.23
C ASN A 243 -21.44 -16.31 -16.73
N TYR A 244 -20.31 -15.77 -17.17
CA TYR A 244 -20.19 -14.46 -17.81
C TYR A 244 -20.16 -14.56 -19.35
N ASN A 245 -20.66 -15.65 -19.92
CA ASN A 245 -20.78 -15.90 -21.36
C ASN A 245 -19.44 -15.87 -22.13
N ALA A 246 -18.36 -16.35 -21.48
CA ALA A 246 -17.10 -16.61 -22.17
C ALA A 246 -17.26 -17.77 -23.16
N ASN A 247 -16.80 -17.58 -24.40
CA ASN A 247 -16.91 -18.56 -25.49
C ASN A 247 -15.57 -18.90 -26.12
#